data_AF-A0A5C5PWH2-F1
#
_entry.id   AF-A0A5C5PWH2-F1
#
_cell.length_a   1.000
_cell.length_b   1.000
_cell.length_c   1.000
_cell.angle_alpha   90.00
_cell.angle_beta   90.00
_cell.angle_gamma   90.00
#
_symmetry.space_group_name_H-M   'P 1'
#
loop_
_entity.id
_entity.type
_entity.pdbx_description
1 polymer ?
#
loop_
_entity_poly.entity_id
_entity_poly.type
_entity_poly.pdbx_seq_one_letter_code
_entity_poly.pdbx_strand_id
1 'polypeptide(L)'
;MATPKKQQKHAQRAKSKAKQNRMGKPGKSTSATLIDHPFDDVKIDLSTFDFQDIKENGFEPSDFEDLFEAMKAAEAKGLQAMCSVFLQYPVLELVIAEEEEDDATDFLMGLLIAFRMTVHGDDEDSALAWVESPEFSKAYVEASRLLAERAERSAH
;
A
#
# COMPACT_ATOMS: atom_id res chain seq x y z
N MET A 1 43.26 53.77 9.80
CA MET A 1 43.27 52.60 10.69
C MET A 1 42.12 51.69 10.29
N ALA A 2 42.40 50.42 10.00
CA ALA A 2 41.44 49.43 9.51
C ALA A 2 41.02 48.49 10.64
N THR A 3 39.72 48.25 10.79
CA THR A 3 39.22 47.01 11.41
C THR A 3 37.90 46.59 10.78
N PRO A 4 37.84 45.39 10.15
CA PRO A 4 36.68 44.87 9.45
C PRO A 4 35.81 44.02 10.40
N LYS A 5 34.54 44.38 10.62
CA LYS A 5 33.61 43.57 11.41
C LYS A 5 32.22 43.50 10.78
N LYS A 6 32.18 43.18 9.48
CA LYS A 6 30.97 42.88 8.70
C LYS A 6 31.09 41.54 7.94
N GLN A 7 31.49 40.45 8.59
CA GLN A 7 31.53 39.12 7.93
C GLN A 7 31.20 37.93 8.85
N GLN A 8 30.46 38.11 9.95
CA GLN A 8 30.09 36.99 10.84
C GLN A 8 28.60 36.96 11.20
N LYS A 9 27.71 37.14 10.22
CA LYS A 9 26.26 36.95 10.43
C LYS A 9 25.56 36.03 9.42
N HIS A 10 26.34 35.21 8.70
CA HIS A 10 25.82 34.19 7.77
C HIS A 10 26.30 32.76 8.06
N ALA A 11 26.90 32.51 9.24
CA ALA A 11 27.48 31.20 9.59
C ALA A 11 26.72 30.45 10.72
N GLN A 12 25.50 30.87 11.07
CA GLN A 12 24.67 30.22 12.11
C GLN A 12 23.31 29.69 11.62
N ARG A 13 23.15 29.49 10.31
CA ARG A 13 21.96 28.82 9.73
C ARG A 13 22.27 27.50 9.01
N ALA A 14 23.43 26.91 9.25
CA ALA A 14 23.91 25.71 8.55
C ALA A 14 24.28 24.53 9.47
N LYS A 15 23.88 24.55 10.76
CA LYS A 15 24.21 23.45 11.70
C LYS A 15 23.00 22.73 12.32
N SER A 16 21.77 23.10 11.93
CA SER A 16 20.55 22.39 12.36
C SER A 16 19.92 21.51 11.27
N LYS A 17 20.54 21.41 10.08
CA LYS A 17 20.07 20.60 8.94
C LYS A 17 20.95 19.38 8.63
N ALA A 18 21.63 18.83 9.64
CA ALA A 18 22.54 17.68 9.47
C ALA A 18 22.31 16.56 10.50
N LYS A 19 21.10 16.44 11.06
CA LYS A 19 20.68 15.28 11.87
C LYS A 19 19.27 14.78 11.57
N GLN A 20 18.69 15.20 10.43
CA GLN A 20 17.40 14.71 9.96
C GLN A 20 17.52 13.76 8.75
N ASN A 21 18.75 13.41 8.36
CA ASN A 21 19.03 12.56 7.19
C ASN A 21 19.34 11.10 7.56
N ARG A 22 18.82 10.61 8.71
CA ARG A 22 19.12 9.26 9.22
C ARG A 22 17.95 8.55 9.91
N MET A 23 16.71 8.87 9.56
CA MET A 23 15.55 8.05 9.92
C MET A 23 14.70 7.86 8.67
N GLY A 24 14.56 6.61 8.24
CA GLY A 24 13.59 6.21 7.22
C GLY A 24 13.99 6.56 5.79
N LYS A 25 15.11 6.03 5.30
CA LYS A 25 15.13 5.68 3.88
C LYS A 25 14.49 4.28 3.84
N PRO A 26 13.23 4.10 3.39
CA PRO A 26 12.76 2.76 3.10
C PRO A 26 13.76 2.20 2.10
N GLY A 27 14.24 0.99 2.36
CA GLY A 27 15.12 0.30 1.43
C GLY A 27 14.50 0.40 0.05
N LYS A 28 15.30 0.72 -0.97
CA LYS A 28 14.87 0.48 -2.34
C LYS A 28 14.62 -1.03 -2.42
N SER A 29 13.39 -1.46 -2.16
CA SER A 29 12.96 -2.80 -2.46
C SER A 29 13.17 -2.93 -3.96
N THR A 30 14.08 -3.80 -4.34
CA THR A 30 14.34 -4.11 -5.74
C THR A 30 13.02 -4.53 -6.37
N SER A 31 12.77 -4.17 -7.63
CA SER A 31 11.48 -4.46 -8.28
C SER A 31 11.05 -5.93 -8.23
N ALA A 32 11.99 -6.87 -8.00
CA ALA A 32 11.70 -8.28 -7.75
C ALA A 32 11.16 -8.52 -6.32
N THR A 33 11.82 -8.01 -5.27
CA THR A 33 11.36 -8.15 -3.88
C THR A 33 10.04 -7.44 -3.60
N LEU A 34 9.72 -6.36 -4.33
CA LEU A 34 8.48 -5.61 -4.16
C LEU A 34 7.22 -6.39 -4.55
N ILE A 35 7.34 -7.43 -5.39
CA ILE A 35 6.20 -8.30 -5.76
C ILE A 35 6.19 -9.55 -4.87
N ASP A 36 7.38 -10.06 -4.56
CA ASP A 36 7.51 -11.29 -3.81
C ASP A 36 7.14 -11.10 -2.33
N HIS A 37 7.47 -9.96 -1.74
CA HIS A 37 7.23 -9.66 -0.34
C HIS A 37 6.94 -8.15 -0.20
N PRO A 38 5.79 -7.67 -0.71
CA PRO A 38 5.49 -6.24 -0.78
C PRO A 38 5.44 -5.56 0.59
N PHE A 39 5.06 -6.31 1.64
CA PHE A 39 4.83 -5.78 2.98
C PHE A 39 5.83 -6.25 4.04
N ASP A 40 6.86 -7.03 3.71
CA ASP A 40 7.85 -7.52 4.70
C ASP A 40 8.62 -6.37 5.39
N ASP A 41 8.85 -5.26 4.65
CA ASP A 41 9.54 -4.07 5.16
C ASP A 41 8.57 -3.04 5.78
N VAL A 42 7.25 -3.24 5.67
CA VAL A 42 6.21 -2.33 6.16
C VAL A 42 5.68 -2.85 7.49
N LYS A 43 5.78 -2.04 8.55
CA LYS A 43 5.18 -2.38 9.84
C LYS A 43 3.70 -1.98 9.83
N ILE A 44 2.87 -2.88 9.33
CA ILE A 44 1.41 -2.74 9.44
C ILE A 44 1.04 -3.04 10.89
N ASP A 45 0.49 -2.06 11.58
CA ASP A 45 -0.01 -2.26 12.94
C ASP A 45 -1.39 -2.91 12.88
N LEU A 46 -1.40 -4.24 12.84
CA LEU A 46 -2.64 -5.02 12.83
C LEU A 46 -3.44 -4.88 14.13
N SER A 47 -2.85 -4.35 15.22
CA SER A 47 -3.56 -4.17 16.49
C SER A 47 -4.44 -2.93 16.52
N THR A 48 -4.24 -2.00 15.59
CA THR A 48 -5.09 -0.81 15.42
C THR A 48 -6.18 -1.01 14.38
N PHE A 49 -6.13 -2.10 13.60
CA PHE A 49 -7.17 -2.42 12.65
C PHE A 49 -8.42 -2.91 13.40
N ASP A 50 -9.53 -2.21 13.20
CA ASP A 50 -10.83 -2.56 13.75
C ASP A 50 -11.86 -2.55 12.63
N PHE A 51 -12.27 -3.74 12.18
CA PHE A 51 -13.25 -3.87 11.12
C PHE A 51 -14.63 -3.34 11.53
N GLN A 52 -14.98 -3.45 12.82
CA GLN A 52 -16.24 -2.96 13.35
C GLN A 52 -16.30 -1.43 13.26
N ASP A 53 -15.17 -0.75 13.52
CA ASP A 53 -15.05 0.70 13.33
C ASP A 53 -15.31 1.11 11.87
N ILE A 54 -14.78 0.34 10.90
CA ILE A 54 -15.02 0.58 9.48
C ILE A 54 -16.50 0.41 9.11
N LYS A 55 -17.19 -0.58 9.68
CA LYS A 55 -18.64 -0.77 9.46
C LYS A 55 -19.47 0.37 10.04
N GLU A 56 -19.09 0.89 11.20
CA GLU A 56 -19.86 1.91 11.92
C GLU A 56 -19.55 3.34 11.45
N ASN A 57 -18.27 3.65 11.25
CA ASN A 57 -17.77 4.99 10.95
C ASN A 57 -17.39 5.18 9.46
N GLY A 58 -17.33 4.08 8.70
CA GLY A 58 -17.04 4.09 7.28
C GLY A 58 -15.58 3.83 6.97
N PHE A 59 -15.33 3.59 5.68
CA PHE A 59 -14.01 3.27 5.16
C PHE A 59 -13.17 4.55 4.97
N GLU A 60 -12.07 4.70 5.70
CA GLU A 60 -11.09 5.77 5.49
C GLU A 60 -9.94 5.31 4.57
N PRO A 61 -9.82 5.87 3.35
CA PRO A 61 -8.74 5.48 2.43
C PRO A 61 -7.33 5.84 2.94
N SER A 62 -7.23 6.80 3.87
CA SER A 62 -5.99 7.24 4.52
C SER A 62 -5.28 6.12 5.29
N ASP A 63 -6.05 5.19 5.87
CA ASP A 63 -5.50 4.10 6.68
C ASP A 63 -4.83 3.01 5.83
N PHE A 64 -5.04 3.06 4.51
CA PHE A 64 -4.53 2.08 3.54
C PHE A 64 -3.55 2.71 2.55
N GLU A 65 -2.98 3.88 2.86
CA GLU A 65 -2.00 4.56 1.99
C GLU A 65 -0.81 3.66 1.62
N ASP A 66 -0.28 2.88 2.58
CA ASP A 66 0.82 1.94 2.34
C ASP A 66 0.45 0.86 1.31
N LEU A 67 -0.78 0.33 1.39
CA LEU A 67 -1.32 -0.62 0.42
C LEU A 67 -1.44 0.03 -0.97
N PHE A 68 -2.01 1.24 -1.04
CA PHE A 68 -2.24 1.92 -2.31
C PHE A 68 -0.92 2.33 -2.99
N GLU A 69 0.10 2.75 -2.24
CA GLU A 69 1.42 3.04 -2.79
C GLU A 69 2.07 1.77 -3.36
N ALA A 70 1.98 0.64 -2.62
CA ALA A 70 2.50 -0.64 -3.08
C ALA A 70 1.77 -1.16 -4.33
N MET A 71 0.43 -1.07 -4.34
CA MET A 71 -0.40 -1.45 -5.50
C MET A 71 -0.05 -0.61 -6.72
N LYS A 72 0.05 0.72 -6.58
CA LYS A 72 0.44 1.63 -7.67
C LYS A 72 1.82 1.30 -8.23
N ALA A 73 2.78 0.98 -7.38
CA ALA A 73 4.12 0.59 -7.81
C ALA A 73 4.13 -0.75 -8.56
N ALA A 74 3.25 -1.67 -8.20
CA ALA A 74 3.08 -2.96 -8.88
C ALA A 74 2.27 -2.84 -10.19
N GLU A 75 1.28 -1.95 -10.23
CA GLU A 75 0.48 -1.65 -11.42
C GLU A 75 1.35 -1.25 -12.62
N ALA A 76 2.44 -0.51 -12.38
CA ALA A 76 3.40 -0.15 -13.42
C ALA A 76 4.06 -1.36 -14.12
N LYS A 77 3.97 -2.57 -13.53
CA LYS A 77 4.46 -3.82 -14.09
C LYS A 77 3.34 -4.67 -14.71
N GLY A 78 2.08 -4.34 -14.43
CA GLY A 78 0.90 -5.00 -14.97
C GLY A 78 -0.19 -5.21 -13.91
N LEU A 79 -1.42 -5.38 -14.38
CA LEU A 79 -2.60 -5.57 -13.53
C LEU A 79 -2.49 -6.80 -12.64
N GLN A 80 -1.95 -7.90 -13.16
CA GLN A 80 -1.72 -9.11 -12.37
C GLN A 80 -0.76 -8.86 -11.20
N ALA A 81 0.31 -8.07 -11.40
CA ALA A 81 1.25 -7.75 -10.33
C ALA A 81 0.59 -6.88 -9.25
N MET A 82 -0.28 -5.93 -9.65
CA MET A 82 -1.09 -5.16 -8.72
C MET A 82 -2.01 -6.05 -7.89
N CYS A 83 -2.73 -6.99 -8.53
CA CYS A 83 -3.58 -7.97 -7.83
C CYS A 83 -2.77 -8.86 -6.89
N SER A 84 -1.56 -9.29 -7.29
CA SER A 84 -0.68 -10.06 -6.40
C SER A 84 -0.25 -9.28 -5.17
N VAL A 85 0.01 -7.98 -5.28
CA VAL A 85 0.31 -7.15 -4.11
C VAL A 85 -0.91 -7.00 -3.23
N PHE A 86 -2.08 -6.70 -3.81
CA PHE A 86 -3.34 -6.58 -3.06
C PHE A 86 -3.64 -7.84 -2.23
N LEU A 87 -3.57 -9.02 -2.85
CA LEU A 87 -3.85 -10.31 -2.21
C LEU A 87 -2.86 -10.68 -1.09
N GLN A 88 -1.69 -10.06 -1.03
CA GLN A 88 -0.69 -10.27 0.02
C GLN A 88 -0.86 -9.30 1.20
N TYR A 89 -1.87 -8.43 1.18
CA TYR A 89 -2.07 -7.45 2.23
C TYR A 89 -2.57 -8.14 3.53
N PRO A 90 -1.82 -8.05 4.65
CA PRO A 90 -2.12 -8.82 5.87
C PRO A 90 -3.49 -8.55 6.49
N VAL A 91 -4.05 -7.35 6.27
CA VAL A 91 -5.40 -7.03 6.78
C VAL A 91 -6.48 -7.84 6.08
N LEU A 92 -6.29 -8.21 4.80
CA LEU A 92 -7.27 -9.05 4.10
C LEU A 92 -7.36 -10.42 4.74
N GLU A 93 -6.24 -11.01 5.14
CA GLU A 93 -6.20 -12.29 5.82
C GLU A 93 -6.93 -12.23 7.17
N LEU A 94 -6.76 -11.13 7.92
CA LEU A 94 -7.46 -10.91 9.19
C LEU A 94 -8.98 -10.80 8.96
N VAL A 95 -9.42 -9.96 8.02
CA VAL A 95 -10.85 -9.81 7.71
C VAL A 95 -11.47 -11.12 7.23
N ILE A 96 -10.81 -11.84 6.33
CA ILE A 96 -11.30 -13.15 5.82
C ILE A 96 -11.36 -14.21 6.94
N ALA A 97 -10.50 -14.12 7.95
CA ALA A 97 -10.46 -15.06 9.07
C ALA A 97 -11.51 -14.75 10.15
N GLU A 98 -11.83 -13.47 10.35
CA GLU A 98 -12.69 -13.01 11.45
C GLU A 98 -14.15 -12.76 11.01
N GLU A 99 -14.37 -12.36 9.77
CA GLU A 99 -15.67 -11.92 9.26
C GLU A 99 -16.35 -12.95 8.33
N GLU A 100 -17.65 -12.75 8.09
CA GLU A 100 -18.41 -13.56 7.13
C GLU A 100 -17.98 -13.27 5.68
N GLU A 101 -18.21 -14.22 4.78
CA GLU A 101 -17.79 -14.14 3.37
C GLU A 101 -18.32 -12.89 2.66
N ASP A 102 -19.57 -12.52 2.92
CA ASP A 102 -20.21 -11.34 2.34
C ASP A 102 -19.54 -10.05 2.84
N ASP A 103 -19.32 -9.93 4.15
CA ASP A 103 -18.68 -8.75 4.77
C ASP A 103 -17.22 -8.59 4.31
N ALA A 104 -16.48 -9.70 4.23
CA ALA A 104 -15.12 -9.70 3.70
C ALA A 104 -15.11 -9.28 2.23
N THR A 105 -16.05 -9.80 1.41
CA THR A 105 -16.15 -9.45 0.00
C THR A 105 -16.45 -7.96 -0.19
N ASP A 106 -17.39 -7.42 0.59
CA ASP A 106 -17.72 -5.98 0.58
C ASP A 106 -16.50 -5.13 0.94
N PHE A 107 -15.70 -5.55 1.93
CA PHE A 107 -14.46 -4.88 2.28
C PHE A 107 -13.42 -4.90 1.16
N LEU A 108 -13.22 -6.07 0.53
CA LEU A 108 -12.29 -6.22 -0.60
C LEU A 108 -12.71 -5.32 -1.76
N MET A 109 -14.00 -5.29 -2.11
CA MET A 109 -14.52 -4.42 -3.15
C MET A 109 -14.35 -2.94 -2.78
N GLY A 110 -14.68 -2.54 -1.56
CA GLY A 110 -14.51 -1.18 -1.05
C GLY A 110 -13.06 -0.70 -1.13
N LEU A 111 -12.09 -1.55 -0.76
CA LEU A 111 -10.66 -1.26 -0.89
C LEU A 111 -10.22 -1.01 -2.33
N LEU A 112 -10.66 -1.86 -3.26
CA LEU A 112 -10.32 -1.73 -4.68
C LEU A 112 -10.95 -0.49 -5.31
N ILE A 113 -12.19 -0.17 -4.94
CA ILE A 113 -12.88 1.04 -5.38
C ILE A 113 -12.16 2.27 -4.83
N ALA A 114 -11.86 2.29 -3.52
CA ALA A 114 -11.13 3.38 -2.88
C ALA A 114 -9.74 3.58 -3.48
N PHE A 115 -9.02 2.50 -3.81
CA PHE A 115 -7.75 2.57 -4.54
C PHE A 115 -7.91 3.33 -5.86
N ARG A 116 -8.93 3.01 -6.67
CA ARG A 116 -9.17 3.67 -7.96
C ARG A 116 -9.54 5.14 -7.78
N MET A 117 -10.42 5.44 -6.84
CA MET A 117 -10.84 6.82 -6.55
C MET A 117 -9.67 7.67 -6.04
N THR A 118 -8.83 7.14 -5.16
CA THR A 118 -7.71 7.89 -4.56
C THR A 118 -6.50 8.01 -5.49
N VAL A 119 -6.13 6.92 -6.16
CA VAL A 119 -4.90 6.84 -6.97
C VAL A 119 -5.11 7.34 -8.40
N HIS A 120 -6.27 7.06 -8.99
CA HIS A 120 -6.59 7.41 -10.38
C HIS A 120 -7.56 8.59 -10.49
N GLY A 121 -8.26 8.94 -9.41
CA GLY A 121 -9.27 10.01 -9.45
C GLY A 121 -10.55 9.60 -10.18
N ASP A 122 -10.78 8.29 -10.31
CA ASP A 122 -12.02 7.75 -10.88
C ASP A 122 -13.20 8.07 -9.95
N ASP A 123 -14.40 8.21 -10.50
CA ASP A 123 -15.63 8.19 -9.71
C ASP A 123 -15.97 6.75 -9.26
N GLU A 124 -16.87 6.64 -8.29
CA GLU A 124 -17.24 5.35 -7.70
C GLU A 124 -17.83 4.37 -8.74
N ASP A 125 -18.68 4.84 -9.66
CA ASP A 125 -19.28 4.00 -10.71
C ASP A 125 -18.21 3.48 -11.67
N SER A 126 -17.27 4.34 -12.09
CA SER A 126 -16.14 3.97 -12.94
C SER A 126 -15.19 2.98 -12.26
N ALA A 127 -14.95 3.17 -10.96
CA ALA A 127 -14.13 2.28 -10.16
C ALA A 127 -14.80 0.90 -9.98
N LEU A 128 -16.10 0.88 -9.68
CA LEU A 128 -16.90 -0.34 -9.57
C LEU A 128 -16.90 -1.12 -10.89
N ALA A 129 -17.20 -0.44 -12.01
CA ALA A 129 -17.19 -1.07 -13.34
C ALA A 129 -15.82 -1.65 -13.72
N TRP A 130 -14.73 -1.06 -13.21
CA TRP A 130 -13.39 -1.61 -13.40
C TRP A 130 -13.14 -2.88 -12.57
N VAL A 131 -13.55 -2.91 -11.30
CA VAL A 131 -13.43 -4.12 -10.46
C VAL A 131 -14.25 -5.27 -11.04
N GLU A 132 -15.44 -4.97 -11.56
CA GLU A 132 -16.32 -5.94 -12.21
C GLU A 132 -15.88 -6.35 -13.63
N SER A 133 -14.82 -5.73 -14.16
CA SER A 133 -14.36 -6.01 -15.51
C SER A 133 -13.80 -7.43 -15.67
N PRO A 134 -14.02 -8.09 -16.83
CA PRO A 134 -13.42 -9.39 -17.12
C PRO A 134 -11.89 -9.38 -17.05
N GLU A 135 -11.28 -8.25 -17.44
CA GLU A 135 -9.83 -8.05 -17.40
C GLU A 135 -9.31 -8.09 -15.95
N PHE A 136 -9.98 -7.40 -15.03
CA PHE A 136 -9.65 -7.41 -13.61
C PHE A 136 -9.86 -8.79 -13.00
N SER A 137 -11.04 -9.38 -13.20
CA SER A 137 -11.38 -10.71 -12.68
C SER A 137 -10.35 -11.76 -13.11
N LYS A 138 -9.94 -11.75 -14.39
CA LYS A 138 -8.90 -12.64 -14.90
C LYS A 138 -7.55 -12.41 -14.22
N ALA A 139 -7.11 -11.17 -14.10
CA ALA A 139 -5.83 -10.84 -13.46
C ALA A 139 -5.82 -11.21 -11.97
N TYR A 140 -6.95 -11.02 -11.28
CA TYR A 140 -7.14 -11.39 -9.89
C TYR A 140 -7.03 -12.92 -9.68
N VAL A 141 -7.72 -13.71 -10.51
CA VAL A 141 -7.66 -15.18 -10.46
C VAL A 141 -6.26 -15.70 -10.82
N GLU A 142 -5.60 -15.12 -11.82
CA GLU A 142 -4.23 -15.52 -12.16
C GLU A 142 -3.25 -15.17 -11.02
N ALA A 143 -3.41 -14.01 -10.39
CA ALA A 143 -2.61 -13.61 -9.24
C ALA A 143 -2.82 -14.54 -8.03
N SER A 144 -4.07 -14.90 -7.70
CA SER A 144 -4.37 -15.80 -6.58
C SER A 144 -3.78 -17.20 -6.82
N ARG A 145 -3.90 -17.72 -8.05
CA ARG A 145 -3.31 -19.02 -8.43
C ARG A 145 -1.79 -19.03 -8.23
N LEU A 146 -1.11 -17.98 -8.70
CA LEU A 146 0.35 -17.89 -8.58
C LEU A 146 0.82 -17.77 -7.12
N LEU A 147 0.06 -17.06 -6.28
CA LEU A 147 0.35 -16.98 -4.85
C LEU A 147 0.16 -18.34 -4.17
N ALA A 148 -0.90 -19.07 -4.49
CA ALA A 148 -1.13 -20.42 -3.98
C ALA A 148 -0.01 -21.40 -4.39
N GLU A 149 0.35 -21.44 -5.68
CA GLU A 149 1.47 -22.27 -6.19
C GLU A 149 2.80 -21.95 -5.48
N ARG A 150 3.01 -20.67 -5.13
CA ARG A 150 4.21 -20.23 -4.42
C ARG A 150 4.19 -20.62 -2.94
N ALA A 151 3.04 -20.50 -2.27
CA ALA A 151 2.88 -20.92 -0.88
C ALA A 151 3.16 -22.43 -0.75
N GLU A 152 2.63 -23.24 -1.69
CA GLU A 152 2.90 -24.68 -1.76
C GLU A 152 4.38 -24.99 -1.96
N ARG A 153 5.07 -24.26 -2.84
CA ARG A 153 6.52 -24.45 -3.09
C ARG A 153 7.38 -24.06 -1.89
N SER A 154 6.96 -23.06 -1.12
CA SER A 154 7.73 -22.54 0.03
C SER A 154 7.53 -23.40 1.30
N ALA A 155 6.49 -24.24 1.33
CA ALA A 155 6.21 -25.18 2.42
C ALA A 155 7.00 -26.51 2.31
N HIS A 156 7.72 -26.73 1.21
CA HIS A 156 8.50 -27.94 0.90
C HIS A 156 10.01 -27.73 1.01
#